data_AF-Q4SWP0-F1
#
_entry.id   AF-Q4SWP0-F1
#
_cell.length_a   1.000
_cell.length_b   1.000
_cell.length_c   1.000
_cell.angle_alpha   90.00
_cell.angle_beta   90.00
_cell.angle_gamma   90.00
#
_symmetry.space_group_name_H-M   'P 1'
#
loop_
_entity.id
_entity.type
_entity.pdbx_description
1 polymer ?
#
loop_
_entity_poly.entity_id
_entity_poly.type
_entity_poly.pdbx_seq_one_letter_code
_entity_poly.pdbx_strand_id
1 'polypeptide(L)'
;LKKELEEELKLSSEDLSSHAWYHGPLRREAAEALLERNGDFLVRDSSSTPRDYVLTCFWMNMPMHFKIIRVVLRPKKGYSRELFQFEEDRFDNIPALIRLYVGGRRPISQASGAVISHPITRTLPLRVIREQQAVPDSKGVEVSLQIWRMLDAGLHFSRRSLTATYGLVELESCFQLDRFDSLLLPQNNRPLEPSVLLVLKELFNRSNANATALHMLSVDCQVALGTRTHPFVPNISPNSTHQRVAC
;
A
#
# COMPACT_ATOMS: atom_id res chain seq x y z
N LEU A 1 7.23 -28.82 -7.40
CA LEU A 1 7.65 -27.57 -6.71
C LEU A 1 9.08 -27.17 -7.07
N LYS A 2 10.13 -27.90 -6.66
CA LYS A 2 11.53 -27.53 -6.99
C LYS A 2 11.79 -27.36 -8.50
N LYS A 3 11.35 -28.33 -9.31
CA LYS A 3 11.48 -28.27 -10.78
C LYS A 3 10.75 -27.06 -11.41
N GLU A 4 9.55 -26.77 -10.93
CA GLU A 4 8.71 -25.64 -11.39
C GLU A 4 9.39 -24.30 -11.05
N LEU A 5 9.95 -24.16 -9.85
CA LEU A 5 10.73 -22.99 -9.45
C LEU A 5 11.97 -22.82 -10.36
N GLU A 6 12.71 -23.90 -10.61
CA GLU A 6 13.87 -23.87 -11.51
C GLU A 6 13.50 -23.48 -12.95
N GLU A 7 12.34 -23.90 -13.44
CA GLU A 7 11.84 -23.52 -14.77
C GLU A 7 11.47 -22.04 -14.84
N GLU A 8 10.79 -21.50 -13.82
CA GLU A 8 10.48 -20.06 -13.75
C GLU A 8 11.76 -19.21 -13.71
N LEU A 9 12.78 -19.63 -12.96
CA LEU A 9 14.07 -18.93 -12.87
C LEU A 9 14.91 -19.01 -14.15
N LYS A 10 14.57 -19.89 -15.10
CA LYS A 10 15.22 -20.00 -16.41
C LYS A 10 14.57 -19.15 -17.50
N LEU A 11 13.49 -18.42 -17.18
CA LEU A 11 12.85 -17.48 -18.10
C LEU A 11 13.80 -16.33 -18.48
N SER A 12 13.37 -15.48 -19.42
CA SER A 12 14.17 -14.35 -19.89
C SER A 12 14.57 -13.44 -18.73
N SER A 13 15.75 -12.82 -18.78
CA SER A 13 16.16 -11.78 -17.83
C SER A 13 15.31 -10.51 -17.91
N GLU A 14 14.41 -10.41 -18.89
CA GLU A 14 13.41 -9.36 -18.98
C GLU A 14 12.12 -9.71 -18.21
N ASP A 15 11.86 -11.00 -17.99
CA ASP A 15 10.72 -11.47 -17.23
C ASP A 15 10.94 -11.30 -15.73
N LEU A 16 10.02 -10.64 -15.04
CA LEU A 16 10.08 -10.50 -13.58
C LEU A 16 10.11 -11.86 -12.86
N SER A 17 9.43 -12.87 -13.41
CA SER A 17 9.37 -14.21 -12.82
C SER A 17 10.69 -14.98 -12.82
N SER A 18 11.65 -14.61 -13.69
CA SER A 18 12.99 -15.19 -13.68
C SER A 18 13.84 -14.72 -12.50
N HIS A 19 13.40 -13.66 -11.83
CA HIS A 19 14.15 -13.07 -10.73
C HIS A 19 13.73 -13.66 -9.40
N ALA A 20 14.66 -14.31 -8.71
CA ALA A 20 14.40 -14.96 -7.42
C ALA A 20 13.97 -14.00 -6.30
N TRP A 21 14.29 -12.71 -6.41
CA TRP A 21 13.87 -11.65 -5.50
C TRP A 21 12.46 -11.11 -5.75
N TYR A 22 11.79 -11.56 -6.81
CA TYR A 22 10.40 -11.21 -7.10
C TYR A 22 9.45 -12.30 -6.57
N HIS A 23 8.58 -11.93 -5.64
CA HIS A 23 7.70 -12.86 -4.92
C HIS A 23 6.24 -12.83 -5.41
N GLY A 24 5.94 -12.08 -6.48
CA GLY A 24 4.58 -11.99 -7.01
C GLY A 24 3.59 -11.42 -5.98
N PRO A 25 2.39 -12.01 -5.83
CA PRO A 25 1.32 -11.47 -4.98
C PRO A 25 1.51 -11.79 -3.49
N LEU A 26 2.74 -11.67 -2.98
CA LEU A 26 3.04 -11.82 -1.57
C LEU A 26 2.40 -10.68 -0.75
N ARG A 27 1.69 -11.00 0.33
CA ARG A 27 1.15 -10.00 1.25
C ARG A 27 2.25 -9.28 2.02
N ARG A 28 1.90 -8.11 2.54
CA ARG A 28 2.81 -7.25 3.30
C ARG A 28 3.41 -7.96 4.49
N GLU A 29 2.59 -8.59 5.33
CA GLU A 29 3.01 -9.24 6.58
C GLU A 29 3.95 -10.42 6.30
N ALA A 30 3.64 -11.19 5.26
CA ALA A 30 4.47 -12.29 4.81
C ALA A 30 5.82 -11.80 4.26
N ALA A 31 5.86 -10.64 3.60
CA ALA A 31 7.11 -10.03 3.15
C ALA A 31 7.97 -9.54 4.32
N GLU A 32 7.36 -8.86 5.30
CA GLU A 32 8.05 -8.37 6.50
C GLU A 32 8.71 -9.50 7.30
N ALA A 33 8.03 -10.65 7.42
CA ALA A 33 8.54 -11.82 8.13
C ALA A 33 9.79 -12.47 7.49
N LEU A 34 10.07 -12.20 6.22
CA LEU A 34 11.22 -12.75 5.51
C LEU A 34 12.48 -11.86 5.63
N LEU A 35 12.36 -10.66 6.18
CA LEU A 35 13.45 -9.71 6.28
C LEU A 35 14.06 -9.71 7.68
N GLU A 36 15.38 -9.86 7.77
CA GLU A 36 16.06 -10.03 9.05
C GLU A 36 17.06 -8.92 9.36
N ARG A 37 17.76 -8.41 8.34
CA ARG A 37 18.87 -7.46 8.51
C ARG A 37 18.79 -6.27 7.57
N ASN A 38 19.51 -5.21 7.94
CA ASN A 38 19.59 -4.00 7.13
C ASN A 38 20.08 -4.31 5.71
N GLY A 39 19.33 -3.85 4.72
CA GLY A 39 19.60 -4.05 3.30
C GLY A 39 18.97 -5.30 2.70
N ASP A 40 18.31 -6.15 3.49
CA ASP A 40 17.46 -7.21 2.96
C ASP A 40 16.30 -6.61 2.16
N PHE A 41 15.98 -7.18 1.01
CA PHE A 41 14.87 -6.70 0.19
C PHE A 41 14.22 -7.80 -0.66
N LEU A 42 12.98 -7.55 -1.05
CA LEU A 42 12.26 -8.29 -2.09
C LEU A 42 11.32 -7.35 -2.85
N VAL A 43 10.86 -7.78 -4.02
CA VAL A 43 9.81 -7.10 -4.79
C VAL A 43 8.56 -7.96 -4.82
N ARG A 44 7.40 -7.35 -4.63
CA ARG A 44 6.09 -7.98 -4.66
C ARG A 44 5.11 -7.15 -5.48
N ASP A 45 3.98 -7.75 -5.85
CA ASP A 45 2.84 -7.02 -6.41
C ASP A 45 2.21 -6.15 -5.30
N SER A 46 1.69 -4.98 -5.68
CA SER A 46 0.91 -4.15 -4.75
C SER A 46 -0.43 -4.81 -4.43
N SER A 47 -0.78 -4.83 -3.15
CA SER A 47 -2.04 -5.38 -2.66
C SER A 47 -3.20 -4.40 -2.91
N SER A 48 -2.96 -3.09 -2.78
CA SER A 48 -3.99 -2.05 -3.03
C SER A 48 -4.18 -1.71 -4.50
N THR A 49 -3.12 -1.73 -5.31
CA THR A 49 -3.15 -1.26 -6.69
C THR A 49 -2.74 -2.36 -7.66
N PRO A 50 -3.70 -3.02 -8.33
CA PRO A 50 -3.39 -4.04 -9.32
C PRO A 50 -2.45 -3.49 -10.41
N ARG A 51 -1.44 -4.29 -10.79
CA ARG A 51 -0.38 -3.97 -11.78
C ARG A 51 0.70 -2.99 -11.31
N ASP A 52 0.67 -2.55 -10.06
CA ASP A 52 1.79 -1.84 -9.46
C ASP A 52 2.66 -2.79 -8.65
N TYR A 53 3.90 -2.38 -8.40
CA TYR A 53 4.89 -3.16 -7.68
C TYR A 53 5.37 -2.41 -6.46
N VAL A 54 5.77 -3.17 -5.44
CA VAL A 54 6.30 -2.64 -4.18
C VAL A 54 7.62 -3.33 -3.89
N LEU A 55 8.66 -2.53 -3.66
CA LEU A 55 9.88 -3.00 -3.02
C LEU A 55 9.68 -2.97 -1.52
N THR A 56 9.89 -4.10 -0.86
CA THR A 56 9.86 -4.22 0.59
C THR A 56 11.27 -4.52 1.06
N CYS A 57 11.80 -3.71 1.97
CA CYS A 57 13.16 -3.90 2.50
C CYS A 57 13.23 -3.62 3.99
N PHE A 58 14.27 -4.12 4.65
CA PHE A 58 14.53 -3.85 6.04
C PHE A 58 15.68 -2.86 6.18
N TRP A 59 15.42 -1.76 6.87
CA TRP A 59 16.38 -0.69 7.04
C TRP A 59 16.18 0.02 8.37
N MET A 60 17.28 0.36 9.05
CA MET A 60 17.26 0.96 10.39
C MET A 60 16.35 0.20 11.38
N ASN A 61 16.42 -1.14 11.33
CA ASN A 61 15.63 -2.02 12.19
C ASN A 61 14.10 -1.92 12.00
N MET A 62 13.65 -1.55 10.80
CA MET A 62 12.23 -1.44 10.47
C MET A 62 11.96 -1.90 9.03
N PRO A 63 10.87 -2.63 8.77
CA PRO A 63 10.41 -2.87 7.40
C PRO A 63 9.92 -1.57 6.76
N MET A 64 10.33 -1.35 5.51
CA MET A 64 9.95 -0.22 4.68
C MET A 64 9.38 -0.72 3.35
N HIS A 65 8.41 0.02 2.82
CA HIS A 65 7.76 -0.31 1.55
C HIS A 65 7.83 0.89 0.60
N PHE A 66 8.35 0.66 -0.60
CA PHE A 66 8.52 1.67 -1.62
C PHE A 66 7.75 1.27 -2.87
N LYS A 67 6.76 2.08 -3.24
CA LYS A 67 6.01 1.87 -4.48
C LYS A 67 6.93 2.14 -5.67
N ILE A 68 6.98 1.18 -6.60
CA ILE A 68 7.65 1.37 -7.89
C ILE A 68 6.63 2.03 -8.81
N ILE A 69 6.85 3.31 -9.11
CA ILE A 69 5.94 4.13 -9.90
C ILE A 69 6.11 3.74 -11.37
N ARG A 70 5.00 3.34 -12.00
CA ARG A 70 4.91 3.11 -13.43
C ARG A 70 4.52 4.39 -14.16
N VAL A 71 5.44 4.92 -14.95
CA VAL A 71 5.26 6.12 -15.77
C VAL A 71 5.03 5.71 -17.22
N VAL A 72 3.84 5.97 -17.75
CA VAL A 72 3.51 5.70 -19.16
C VAL A 72 3.82 6.93 -20.00
N LEU A 73 4.86 6.87 -20.81
CA LEU A 73 5.14 7.88 -21.83
C LEU A 73 4.28 7.58 -23.07
N ARG A 74 3.41 8.53 -23.44
CA ARG A 74 2.64 8.49 -24.69
C ARG A 74 3.31 9.39 -25.74
N PRO A 75 4.28 8.90 -26.54
CA PRO A 75 4.73 9.64 -27.70
C PRO A 75 3.58 9.84 -28.70
N LYS A 76 3.61 10.96 -29.44
CA LYS A 76 2.57 11.42 -30.39
C LYS A 76 2.30 10.50 -31.59
N LYS A 77 2.81 9.26 -31.61
CA LYS A 77 2.75 8.30 -32.74
C LYS A 77 2.44 6.85 -32.32
N GLY A 78 1.46 6.65 -31.44
CA GLY A 78 0.84 5.32 -31.21
C GLY A 78 1.64 4.28 -30.41
N TYR A 79 2.93 4.49 -30.15
CA TYR A 79 3.68 3.69 -29.18
C TYR A 79 3.45 4.25 -27.78
N SER A 80 3.30 3.39 -26.77
CA SER A 80 3.41 3.77 -25.36
C SER A 80 4.59 3.05 -24.76
N ARG A 81 5.54 3.77 -24.16
CA ARG A 81 6.66 3.18 -23.42
C ARG A 81 6.40 3.33 -21.94
N GLU A 82 6.62 2.26 -21.20
CA GLU A 82 6.50 2.24 -19.75
C GLU A 82 7.89 2.40 -19.15
N LEU A 83 7.99 3.25 -18.14
CA LEU A 83 9.19 3.42 -17.34
C LEU A 83 8.86 3.19 -15.87
N PHE A 84 9.84 2.74 -15.10
CA PHE A 84 9.72 2.44 -13.68
C PHE A 84 10.68 3.31 -12.88
N GLN A 85 10.22 3.86 -11.77
CA GLN A 85 11.03 4.72 -10.89
C GLN A 85 10.65 4.56 -9.41
N PHE A 86 11.56 4.96 -8.51
CA PHE A 86 11.22 5.27 -7.11
C PHE A 86 10.96 6.78 -6.97
N GLU A 87 12.01 7.60 -7.04
CA GLU A 87 11.92 9.07 -6.99
C GLU A 87 12.22 9.70 -8.36
N GLU A 88 13.50 9.84 -8.72
CA GLU A 88 13.94 10.60 -9.90
C GLU A 88 14.35 9.70 -11.08
N ASP A 89 15.09 8.63 -10.79
CA ASP A 89 15.68 7.77 -11.82
C ASP A 89 14.64 6.86 -12.49
N ARG A 90 14.60 6.86 -13.83
CA ARG A 90 13.65 6.10 -14.65
C ARG A 90 14.33 5.00 -15.44
N PHE A 91 13.71 3.82 -15.48
CA PHE A 91 14.24 2.63 -16.14
C PHE A 91 13.19 1.95 -17.01
N ASP A 92 13.66 1.23 -18.01
CA ASP A 92 12.80 0.50 -18.95
C ASP A 92 12.11 -0.72 -18.32
N ASN A 93 12.73 -1.29 -17.29
CA ASN A 93 12.19 -2.42 -16.57
C ASN A 93 12.68 -2.43 -15.12
N ILE A 94 11.92 -3.11 -14.26
CA ILE A 94 12.20 -3.23 -12.83
C ILE A 94 13.56 -3.90 -12.56
N PRO A 95 13.97 -4.97 -13.26
CA PRO A 95 15.30 -5.53 -13.06
C PRO A 95 16.44 -4.53 -13.25
N ALA A 96 16.36 -3.65 -14.26
CA ALA A 96 17.35 -2.59 -14.47
C ALA A 96 17.36 -1.57 -13.32
N LEU A 97 16.18 -1.16 -12.85
CA LEU A 97 16.01 -0.32 -11.66
C LEU A 97 16.70 -0.97 -10.44
N ILE A 98 16.36 -2.22 -10.11
CA ILE A 98 16.92 -2.93 -8.95
C ILE A 98 18.44 -3.08 -9.06
N ARG A 99 18.96 -3.46 -10.23
CA ARG A 99 20.42 -3.60 -10.43
C ARG A 99 21.19 -2.31 -10.16
N LEU A 100 20.65 -1.15 -10.55
CA LEU A 100 21.30 0.13 -10.29
C LEU A 100 21.36 0.42 -8.78
N TYR A 101 20.25 0.27 -8.05
CA TYR A 101 20.20 0.60 -6.63
C TYR A 101 21.06 -0.35 -5.79
N VAL A 102 21.07 -1.66 -6.11
CA VAL A 102 21.93 -2.65 -5.45
C VAL A 102 23.41 -2.40 -5.76
N GLY A 103 23.76 -2.21 -7.04
CA GLY A 103 25.14 -2.01 -7.46
C GLY A 103 25.72 -0.65 -7.05
N GLY A 104 24.89 0.39 -7.07
CA GLY A 104 25.27 1.76 -6.74
C GLY A 104 25.17 2.12 -5.26
N ARG A 105 24.60 1.24 -4.41
CA ARG A 105 24.35 1.50 -2.98
C ARG A 105 23.67 2.85 -2.72
N ARG A 106 22.75 3.21 -3.61
CA ARG A 106 22.03 4.48 -3.55
C ARG A 106 20.81 4.36 -2.64
N PRO A 107 20.45 5.44 -1.91
CA PRO A 107 19.22 5.44 -1.13
C PRO A 107 18.03 5.38 -2.09
N ILE A 108 17.08 4.48 -1.80
CA ILE A 108 15.81 4.31 -2.53
C ILE A 108 14.99 5.59 -2.50
N SER A 109 14.99 6.28 -1.35
CA SER A 109 14.39 7.59 -1.17
C SER A 109 15.29 8.50 -0.34
N GLN A 110 15.39 9.77 -0.69
CA GLN A 110 16.20 10.73 0.08
C GLN A 110 15.70 10.88 1.53
N ALA A 111 14.38 10.79 1.73
CA ALA A 111 13.77 10.95 3.04
C ALA A 111 14.09 9.79 3.99
N SER A 112 14.16 8.55 3.49
CA SER A 112 14.42 7.36 4.31
C SER A 112 15.91 7.01 4.41
N GLY A 113 16.70 7.39 3.41
CA GLY A 113 18.08 6.93 3.26
C GLY A 113 18.21 5.41 3.12
N ALA A 114 17.12 4.70 2.79
CA ALA A 114 17.10 3.24 2.75
C ALA A 114 17.94 2.69 1.60
N VAL A 115 18.91 1.82 1.88
CA VAL A 115 19.76 1.21 0.86
C VAL A 115 19.52 -0.30 0.81
N ILE A 116 19.29 -0.82 -0.39
CA ILE A 116 19.10 -2.26 -0.62
C ILE A 116 20.40 -2.94 -1.03
N SER A 117 20.61 -4.18 -0.61
CA SER A 117 21.81 -4.94 -0.96
C SER A 117 21.68 -6.45 -1.00
N HIS A 118 20.82 -7.03 -0.17
CA HIS A 118 20.71 -8.48 -0.02
C HIS A 118 19.33 -8.95 -0.54
N PRO A 119 19.26 -9.56 -1.74
CA PRO A 119 17.99 -10.04 -2.27
C PRO A 119 17.50 -11.28 -1.50
N ILE A 120 16.26 -11.26 -1.03
CA ILE A 120 15.60 -12.43 -0.46
C ILE A 120 15.09 -13.32 -1.59
N THR A 121 15.65 -14.53 -1.67
CA THR A 121 15.32 -15.51 -2.70
C THR A 121 14.06 -16.30 -2.34
N ARG A 122 13.07 -16.32 -3.24
CA ARG A 122 11.88 -17.15 -3.07
C ARG A 122 12.21 -18.65 -3.11
N THR A 123 11.54 -19.40 -2.25
CA THR A 123 11.67 -20.86 -2.15
C THR A 123 10.52 -21.62 -2.83
N LEU A 124 9.50 -20.89 -3.30
CA LEU A 124 8.30 -21.43 -3.93
C LEU A 124 8.06 -20.82 -5.32
N PRO A 125 7.46 -21.57 -6.26
CA PRO A 125 6.96 -21.04 -7.52
C PRO A 125 5.92 -19.93 -7.32
N LEU A 126 5.82 -18.99 -8.26
CA LEU A 126 4.90 -17.85 -8.14
C LEU A 126 3.43 -18.29 -8.08
N ARG A 127 3.09 -19.40 -8.77
CA ARG A 127 1.75 -20.00 -8.71
C ARG A 127 1.36 -20.40 -7.29
N VAL A 128 2.27 -21.05 -6.56
CA VAL A 128 2.03 -21.50 -5.19
C VAL A 128 1.87 -20.32 -4.24
N ILE A 129 2.72 -19.29 -4.40
CA ILE A 129 2.59 -18.06 -3.62
C ILE A 129 1.22 -17.43 -3.87
N ARG A 130 0.76 -17.34 -5.12
CA ARG A 130 -0.58 -16.82 -5.44
C ARG A 130 -1.71 -17.62 -4.78
N GLU A 131 -1.66 -18.94 -4.81
CA GLU A 131 -2.67 -19.81 -4.20
C GLU A 131 -2.76 -19.62 -2.68
N GLN A 132 -1.62 -19.53 -2.00
CA GLN A 132 -1.56 -19.30 -0.55
C GLN A 132 -2.14 -17.94 -0.14
N GLN A 133 -1.98 -16.93 -1.00
CA GLN A 133 -2.41 -15.57 -0.72
C GLN A 133 -3.88 -15.32 -1.11
N ALA A 134 -4.51 -16.25 -1.85
CA ALA A 134 -5.91 -16.17 -2.29
C ALA A 134 -6.92 -16.62 -1.21
N VAL A 135 -6.47 -17.17 -0.07
CA VAL A 135 -7.38 -17.62 0.99
C VAL A 135 -8.00 -16.40 1.71
N PRO A 136 -9.33 -16.25 1.72
CA PRO A 136 -10.02 -15.17 2.42
C PRO A 136 -9.89 -15.34 3.94
N ASP A 137 -9.77 -14.21 4.61
CA ASP A 137 -9.47 -14.07 6.03
C ASP A 137 -10.70 -14.45 6.91
N SER A 138 -10.98 -15.74 7.03
CA SER A 138 -11.97 -16.24 8.01
C SER A 138 -11.73 -17.68 8.49
N LYS A 139 -10.82 -18.44 7.87
CA LYS A 139 -10.38 -19.77 8.38
C LYS A 139 -8.87 -19.99 8.29
N GLY A 140 -8.10 -18.97 7.90
CA GLY A 140 -6.67 -19.08 7.57
C GLY A 140 -5.72 -19.09 8.76
N VAL A 141 -6.16 -18.68 9.96
CA VAL A 141 -5.24 -18.54 11.11
C VAL A 141 -4.78 -19.91 11.62
N GLU A 142 -5.64 -20.92 11.67
CA GLU A 142 -5.30 -22.25 12.19
C GLU A 142 -4.45 -23.08 11.21
N VAL A 143 -4.79 -23.03 9.91
CA VAL A 143 -4.09 -23.82 8.88
C VAL A 143 -2.74 -23.20 8.51
N SER A 144 -2.64 -21.87 8.49
CA SER A 144 -1.36 -21.17 8.25
C SER A 144 -0.37 -21.44 9.38
N LEU A 145 -0.81 -21.40 10.64
CA LEU A 145 0.04 -21.76 11.78
C LEU A 145 0.54 -23.21 11.69
N GLN A 146 -0.26 -24.14 11.17
CA GLN A 146 0.15 -25.54 11.05
C GLN A 146 1.23 -25.74 9.97
N ILE A 147 1.19 -24.99 8.87
CA ILE A 147 2.19 -25.07 7.79
C ILE A 147 3.48 -24.33 8.18
N TRP A 148 3.38 -23.17 8.84
CA TRP A 148 4.54 -22.46 9.40
C TRP A 148 5.23 -23.31 10.50
N ARG A 149 4.46 -24.01 11.35
CA ARG A 149 5.01 -24.98 12.32
C ARG A 149 5.76 -26.15 11.67
N MET A 150 5.34 -26.58 10.48
CA MET A 150 6.03 -27.66 9.74
C MET A 150 7.34 -27.17 9.08
N LEU A 151 7.44 -25.88 8.77
CA LEU A 151 8.64 -25.27 8.18
C LEU A 151 9.61 -24.71 9.24
N ASP A 152 9.14 -24.48 10.48
CA ASP A 152 9.94 -24.04 11.64
C ASP A 152 10.74 -25.16 12.32
N ALA A 153 10.71 -26.40 11.82
CA ALA A 153 11.47 -27.53 12.37
C ALA A 153 13.00 -27.43 12.12
N GLY A 154 13.55 -26.22 11.94
CA GLY A 154 14.96 -26.03 11.60
C GLY A 154 15.67 -24.77 12.09
N LEU A 155 14.99 -23.69 12.51
CA LEU A 155 15.68 -22.47 12.92
C LEU A 155 14.90 -21.73 14.02
N HIS A 156 15.48 -21.69 15.22
CA HIS A 156 15.03 -20.85 16.33
C HIS A 156 15.16 -19.37 15.96
N PHE A 157 14.06 -18.61 15.91
CA PHE A 157 14.17 -17.15 15.94
C PHE A 157 13.15 -16.49 16.87
N SER A 158 13.68 -15.56 17.65
CA SER A 158 13.08 -14.96 18.84
C SER A 158 12.09 -13.86 18.48
N ARG A 159 10.83 -14.08 18.84
CA ARG A 159 9.75 -13.09 18.78
C ARG A 159 10.09 -11.88 19.66
N ARG A 160 10.37 -10.72 19.06
CA ARG A 160 10.35 -9.43 19.76
C ARG A 160 9.50 -8.40 19.02
N SER A 161 8.83 -7.64 19.85
CA SER A 161 7.69 -6.78 19.59
C SER A 161 8.12 -5.33 19.31
N LEU A 162 7.25 -4.62 18.60
CA LEU A 162 6.87 -3.20 18.73
C LEU A 162 7.36 -2.15 17.71
N THR A 163 6.34 -1.37 17.33
CA THR A 163 6.26 0.04 16.92
C THR A 163 6.67 0.43 15.51
N ALA A 164 5.65 0.65 14.67
CA ALA A 164 5.71 1.28 13.36
C ALA A 164 5.54 2.80 13.48
N THR A 165 6.47 3.58 12.93
CA THR A 165 6.26 5.00 12.63
C THR A 165 6.84 5.39 11.27
N TYR A 166 5.92 5.82 10.40
CA TYR A 166 5.97 6.74 9.26
C TYR A 166 7.13 6.70 8.24
N GLY A 167 6.84 6.09 7.09
CA GLY A 167 7.31 6.49 5.76
C GLY A 167 6.26 6.04 4.75
N LEU A 168 5.70 6.98 3.98
CA LEU A 168 4.62 6.83 2.96
C LEU A 168 3.99 5.43 2.88
N VAL A 169 3.08 5.19 3.83
CA VAL A 169 2.45 3.90 4.12
C VAL A 169 1.33 3.66 3.10
N GLU A 170 1.27 2.45 2.54
CA GLU A 170 0.03 1.89 2.00
C GLU A 170 -0.94 1.79 3.20
N LEU A 171 -1.74 2.83 3.42
CA LEU A 171 -2.75 2.91 4.48
C LEU A 171 -3.87 1.93 4.11
N GLU A 172 -3.69 0.65 4.42
CA GLU A 172 -4.86 -0.20 4.59
C GLU A 172 -5.62 0.29 5.82
N SER A 173 -6.90 0.58 5.62
CA SER A 173 -7.79 0.94 6.70
C SER A 173 -7.86 -0.25 7.66
N CYS A 174 -7.37 -0.08 8.88
CA CYS A 174 -7.54 -1.04 9.99
C CYS A 174 -9.01 -1.16 10.44
N PHE A 175 -9.95 -0.54 9.71
CA PHE A 175 -11.37 -0.58 9.95
C PHE A 175 -12.00 -1.87 9.43
N GLN A 176 -12.26 -2.80 10.35
CA GLN A 176 -12.95 -4.05 10.07
C GLN A 176 -14.47 -3.79 10.05
N LEU A 177 -15.04 -3.54 8.87
CA LEU A 177 -16.49 -3.35 8.68
C LEU A 177 -17.32 -4.47 9.34
N ASP A 178 -16.83 -5.72 9.27
CA ASP A 178 -17.51 -6.90 9.81
C ASP A 178 -17.46 -7.01 11.34
N ARG A 179 -16.62 -6.21 12.00
CA ARG A 179 -16.49 -6.17 13.47
C ARG A 179 -16.78 -4.77 14.05
N PHE A 180 -17.24 -3.85 13.22
CA PHE A 180 -17.56 -2.49 13.64
C PHE A 180 -18.94 -2.47 14.29
N ASP A 181 -18.94 -2.39 15.63
CA ASP A 181 -20.15 -2.16 16.41
C ASP A 181 -20.16 -0.69 16.84
N SER A 182 -21.18 0.06 16.41
CA SER A 182 -21.29 1.49 16.67
C SER A 182 -22.54 1.79 17.47
N LEU A 183 -22.36 2.44 18.62
CA LEU A 183 -23.47 2.95 19.43
C LEU A 183 -24.25 4.08 18.74
N LEU A 184 -23.72 4.65 17.64
CA LEU A 184 -24.34 5.74 16.88
C LEU A 184 -25.16 5.24 15.68
N LEU A 185 -24.95 4.00 15.23
CA LEU A 185 -25.67 3.45 14.08
C LEU A 185 -26.77 2.48 14.55
N PRO A 186 -27.96 2.51 13.94
CA PRO A 186 -28.98 1.52 14.25
C PRO A 186 -28.53 0.13 13.82
N GLN A 187 -29.01 -0.91 14.51
CA GLN A 187 -28.68 -2.32 14.23
C GLN A 187 -28.99 -2.77 12.78
N ASN A 188 -29.75 -1.98 12.02
CA ASN A 188 -30.08 -2.23 10.62
C ASN A 188 -29.63 -1.08 9.71
N ASN A 189 -28.35 -0.74 9.77
CA ASN A 189 -27.74 0.24 8.87
C ASN A 189 -27.64 -0.34 7.45
N ARG A 190 -28.64 -0.05 6.61
CA ARG A 190 -28.65 -0.46 5.21
C ARG A 190 -27.65 0.38 4.41
N PRO A 191 -26.99 -0.20 3.38
CA PRO A 191 -26.13 0.58 2.50
C PRO A 191 -26.94 1.70 1.84
N LEU A 192 -26.30 2.87 1.69
CA LEU A 192 -26.89 4.00 0.98
C LEU A 192 -27.26 3.59 -0.45
N GLU A 193 -28.37 4.13 -0.96
CA GLU A 193 -28.76 3.88 -2.34
C GLU A 193 -27.65 4.34 -3.32
N PRO A 194 -27.41 3.59 -4.43
CA PRO A 194 -26.38 3.93 -5.39
C PRO A 194 -26.48 5.35 -5.97
N SER A 195 -27.71 5.87 -6.08
CA SER A 195 -28.02 7.25 -6.49
C SER A 195 -27.41 8.27 -5.52
N VAL A 196 -27.49 8.03 -4.21
CA VAL A 196 -26.92 8.88 -3.16
C VAL A 196 -25.39 8.83 -3.20
N LEU A 197 -24.81 7.64 -3.42
CA LEU A 197 -23.36 7.48 -3.52
C LEU A 197 -22.77 8.25 -4.71
N LEU A 198 -23.48 8.30 -5.84
CA LEU A 198 -23.07 9.10 -7.00
C LEU A 198 -23.07 10.60 -6.70
N VAL A 199 -24.08 11.10 -5.98
CA VAL A 199 -24.15 12.50 -5.57
C VAL A 199 -23.02 12.83 -4.59
N LEU A 200 -22.76 11.97 -3.61
CA LEU A 200 -21.66 12.16 -2.65
C LEU A 200 -20.30 12.17 -3.34
N LYS A 201 -20.09 11.27 -4.31
CA LYS A 201 -18.85 11.22 -5.10
C LYS A 201 -18.61 12.54 -5.85
N GLU A 202 -19.64 13.07 -6.50
CA GLU A 202 -19.54 14.34 -7.22
C GLU A 202 -19.30 15.52 -6.26
N LEU A 203 -19.95 15.53 -5.10
CA LEU A 203 -19.77 16.55 -4.08
C LEU A 203 -18.34 16.54 -3.51
N PHE A 204 -17.78 15.37 -3.19
CA PHE A 204 -16.39 15.27 -2.74
C PHE A 204 -15.38 15.62 -3.82
N ASN A 205 -15.70 15.38 -5.10
CA ASN A 205 -14.82 15.74 -6.20
C ASN A 205 -14.81 17.26 -6.47
N ARG A 206 -15.90 17.97 -6.13
CA ARG A 206 -16.03 19.43 -6.29
C ARG A 206 -15.57 20.24 -5.08
N SER A 207 -15.54 19.65 -3.88
CA SER A 207 -15.23 20.33 -2.63
C SER A 207 -13.78 20.11 -2.21
N ASN A 208 -13.15 21.15 -1.64
CA ASN A 208 -11.81 21.02 -1.06
C ASN A 208 -11.88 20.16 0.21
N ALA A 209 -11.00 19.15 0.31
CA ALA A 209 -10.93 18.24 1.45
C ALA A 209 -10.87 18.95 2.82
N ASN A 210 -10.16 20.09 2.91
CA ASN A 210 -10.07 20.87 4.15
C ASN A 210 -11.42 21.51 4.52
N ALA A 211 -12.17 21.99 3.52
CA ALA A 211 -13.49 22.59 3.76
C ALA A 211 -14.50 21.52 4.20
N THR A 212 -14.45 20.34 3.58
CA THR A 212 -15.27 19.18 3.95
C THR A 212 -14.99 18.71 5.37
N ALA A 213 -13.71 18.57 5.73
CA ALA A 213 -13.30 18.18 7.07
C ALA A 213 -13.73 19.20 8.14
N LEU A 214 -13.59 20.50 7.85
CA LEU A 214 -14.02 21.56 8.76
C LEU A 214 -15.54 21.56 8.96
N HIS A 215 -16.30 21.31 7.89
CA HIS A 215 -17.75 21.19 7.94
C HIS A 215 -18.18 19.97 8.77
N MET A 216 -17.56 18.80 8.53
CA MET A 216 -17.82 17.58 9.32
C MET A 216 -17.53 17.81 10.80
N LEU A 217 -16.37 18.40 11.13
CA LEU A 217 -16.01 18.72 12.50
C LEU A 217 -17.00 19.70 13.14
N SER A 218 -17.41 20.74 12.41
CA SER A 218 -18.40 21.71 12.89
C SER A 218 -19.75 21.04 13.20
N VAL A 219 -20.21 20.14 12.34
CA VAL A 219 -21.47 19.41 12.53
C VAL A 219 -21.34 18.46 13.71
N ASP A 220 -20.25 17.70 13.82
CA ASP A 220 -20.01 16.75 14.91
C ASP A 220 -19.94 17.48 16.27
N CYS A 221 -19.25 18.63 16.34
CA CYS A 221 -19.22 19.47 17.53
C CYS A 221 -20.62 20.01 17.88
N GLN A 222 -21.43 20.43 16.90
CA GLN A 222 -22.79 20.92 17.16
C GLN A 222 -23.73 19.83 17.67
N VAL A 223 -23.60 18.60 17.15
CA VAL A 223 -24.35 17.42 17.61
C VAL A 223 -23.92 17.06 19.04
N ALA A 224 -22.61 17.07 19.33
CA ALA A 224 -22.08 16.81 20.66
C ALA A 224 -22.49 17.88 21.71
N LEU A 225 -22.67 19.13 21.29
CA LEU A 225 -23.08 20.25 22.14
C LEU A 225 -24.60 20.43 22.26
N GLY A 226 -25.41 19.57 21.60
CA GLY A 226 -26.87 19.53 21.75
C GLY A 226 -27.61 20.73 21.13
N THR A 227 -26.97 21.52 20.27
CA THR A 227 -27.60 22.67 19.62
C THR A 227 -28.33 22.24 18.34
N ARG A 228 -29.63 22.52 18.24
CA ARG A 228 -30.46 22.18 17.06
C ARG A 228 -29.89 22.76 15.76
N THR A 229 -29.94 21.96 14.71
CA THR A 229 -29.53 22.28 13.35
C THR A 229 -30.37 23.43 12.76
N HIS A 230 -29.74 24.57 12.45
CA HIS A 230 -30.25 25.48 11.41
C HIS A 230 -29.50 25.18 10.11
N PRO A 231 -30.19 25.01 8.97
CA PRO A 231 -29.52 24.79 7.70
C PRO A 231 -28.70 26.03 7.33
N PHE A 232 -27.41 25.84 7.13
CA PHE A 232 -26.52 26.86 6.59
C PHE A 232 -26.90 27.09 5.11
N VAL A 233 -27.42 28.26 4.77
CA VAL A 233 -27.62 28.68 3.38
C VAL A 233 -26.32 29.35 2.94
N PRO A 234 -25.52 28.76 2.04
CA PRO A 234 -24.29 29.38 1.58
C PRO A 234 -24.66 30.63 0.77
N ASN A 235 -24.28 31.80 1.28
CA ASN A 235 -24.48 33.07 0.61
C ASN A 235 -23.47 33.16 -0.55
N ILE A 236 -23.92 32.85 -1.76
CA ILE A 236 -23.17 33.14 -2.98
C ILE A 236 -23.49 34.59 -3.34
N SER A 237 -22.62 35.52 -2.95
CA SER A 237 -22.56 36.85 -3.57
C SER A 237 -21.16 37.12 -4.10
N PRO A 238 -21.04 37.57 -5.38
CA PRO A 238 -19.79 37.98 -5.96
C PRO A 238 -19.49 39.45 -5.62
N ASN A 239 -18.20 39.76 -5.47
CA ASN A 239 -17.57 41.08 -5.35
C ASN A 239 -17.49 41.78 -3.99
N SER A 240 -16.29 42.35 -3.81
CA SER A 240 -15.95 43.64 -3.20
C SER A 240 -15.52 43.69 -1.72
N THR A 241 -14.18 43.83 -1.57
CA THR A 241 -13.45 44.95 -0.91
C THR A 241 -13.79 45.43 0.51
N HIS A 242 -12.72 45.64 1.30
CA HIS A 242 -12.62 46.32 2.62
C HIS A 242 -13.28 45.54 3.79
N GLN A 243 -12.74 45.44 5.02
CA GLN A 243 -11.88 46.33 5.80
C GLN A 243 -11.32 45.56 7.04
N ARG A 244 -10.22 46.08 7.61
CA ARG A 244 -9.63 45.79 8.94
C ARG A 244 -10.72 45.77 10.06
N VAL A 245 -10.54 45.13 11.22
CA VAL A 245 -9.77 45.57 12.41
C VAL A 245 -9.87 44.50 13.53
N ALA A 246 -8.83 44.45 14.38
CA ALA A 246 -8.67 43.97 15.77
C ALA A 246 -9.94 43.63 16.59
N CYS A 247 -9.92 42.74 17.60
CA CYS A 247 -8.88 42.40 18.59
C CYS A 247 -8.72 40.90 18.81
#